data_AF-A0A0G0SGW8-F1
#
_entry.id   AF-A0A0G0SGW8-F1
#
_cell.length_a   1.000
_cell.length_b   1.000
_cell.length_c   1.000
_cell.angle_alpha   90.00
_cell.angle_beta   90.00
_cell.angle_gamma   90.00
#
_symmetry.space_group_name_H-M   'P 1'
#
loop_
_entity.id
_entity.type
_entity.pdbx_description
1 polymer ?
#
loop_
_entity_poly.entity_id
_entity_poly.type
_entity_poly.pdbx_seq_one_letter_code
_entity_poly.pdbx_strand_id
1 'polypeptide(L)'
;MKILAEKEAYILRIIRDQLALNPLSSVRGVQQMVEEQIGRSISDKYVSKLMHKVRKRAVVESDRKKLNERFSEVRERYRVLSENLLRTIYWNWESFEQIGVQKPTEKERQSAIRLLAQIELALFRTELDIGMFEDRQLAISEMLKQGMLPTELHEQIIGVFRTWKLGSPHEQNRVEVVAT
;
A
#
# COMPACT_ATOMS: atom_id res chain seq x y z
N MET A 1 -11.66 32.23 2.88
CA MET A 1 -12.81 31.49 2.30
C MET A 1 -12.58 30.00 2.51
N LYS A 2 -13.52 29.28 3.13
CA LYS A 2 -13.51 27.81 3.16
C LYS A 2 -14.02 27.32 1.80
N ILE A 3 -13.13 26.77 0.98
CA ILE A 3 -13.51 26.09 -0.26
C ILE A 3 -14.06 24.71 0.14
N LEU A 4 -15.17 24.29 -0.47
CA LEU A 4 -15.73 22.95 -0.30
C LEU A 4 -14.70 21.90 -0.78
N ALA A 5 -14.52 20.81 -0.04
CA ALA A 5 -13.48 19.79 -0.32
C ALA A 5 -13.55 19.24 -1.76
N GLU A 6 -14.76 19.13 -2.32
CA GLU A 6 -15.00 18.70 -3.70
C GLU A 6 -14.43 19.67 -4.74
N LYS A 7 -14.54 20.99 -4.49
CA LYS A 7 -13.99 22.01 -5.38
C LYS A 7 -12.46 22.05 -5.32
N GLU A 8 -11.88 21.81 -4.16
CA GLU A 8 -10.41 21.67 -4.04
C GLU A 8 -9.90 20.45 -4.81
N ALA A 9 -10.61 19.32 -4.77
CA ALA A 9 -10.24 18.12 -5.54
C ALA A 9 -10.29 18.37 -7.06
N TYR A 10 -11.30 19.10 -7.53
CA TYR A 10 -11.39 19.51 -8.93
C TYR A 10 -10.24 20.42 -9.36
N ILE A 11 -9.92 21.46 -8.56
CA ILE A 11 -8.78 22.34 -8.80
C ILE A 11 -7.47 21.55 -8.82
N LEU A 12 -7.28 20.62 -7.88
CA LEU A 12 -6.09 19.77 -7.82
C LEU A 12 -5.92 18.90 -9.07
N ARG A 13 -7.02 18.40 -9.65
CA ARG A 13 -6.99 17.62 -10.89
C ARG A 13 -6.52 18.48 -12.06
N ILE A 14 -7.09 19.67 -12.22
CA ILE A 14 -6.71 20.63 -13.27
C ILE A 14 -5.23 21.01 -13.16
N ILE A 15 -4.78 21.35 -11.95
CA ILE A 15 -3.37 21.71 -11.70
C ILE A 15 -2.46 20.52 -12.01
N ARG A 16 -2.86 19.29 -11.67
CA ARG A 16 -2.10 18.08 -11.97
C ARG A 16 -1.98 17.86 -13.48
N ASP A 17 -3.09 17.93 -14.21
CA ASP A 17 -3.11 17.72 -15.66
C ASP A 17 -2.24 18.75 -16.38
N GLN A 18 -2.30 20.01 -15.94
CA GLN A 18 -1.44 21.06 -16.50
C GLN A 18 0.05 20.87 -16.15
N LEU A 19 0.37 20.47 -14.93
CA LEU A 19 1.75 20.18 -14.53
C LEU A 19 2.32 18.95 -15.27
N ALA A 20 1.46 17.99 -15.64
CA ALA A 20 1.85 16.83 -16.45
C ALA A 20 2.17 17.24 -17.90
N LEU A 21 1.39 18.16 -18.48
CA LEU A 21 1.64 18.69 -19.82
C LEU A 21 2.84 19.64 -19.86
N ASN A 22 2.97 20.52 -18.86
CA ASN A 22 3.98 21.58 -18.81
C ASN A 22 4.58 21.69 -17.39
N PRO A 23 5.63 20.91 -17.06
CA PRO A 23 6.18 20.85 -15.69
C PRO A 23 6.82 22.15 -15.20
N LEU A 24 7.22 23.03 -16.12
CA LEU A 24 7.84 24.34 -15.85
C LEU A 24 6.82 25.50 -15.81
N SER A 25 5.51 25.21 -15.79
CA SER A 25 4.48 26.24 -15.73
C SER A 25 4.65 27.14 -14.50
N SER A 26 4.62 28.46 -14.71
CA SER A 26 4.67 29.45 -13.63
C SER A 26 3.38 29.43 -12.80
N VAL A 27 3.45 29.85 -11.53
CA VAL A 27 2.27 29.89 -10.64
C VAL A 27 1.17 30.78 -11.24
N ARG A 28 1.55 31.92 -11.81
CA ARG A 28 0.63 32.84 -12.50
C ARG A 28 -0.06 32.21 -13.71
N GLY A 29 0.67 31.44 -14.52
CA GLY A 29 0.08 30.75 -15.67
C GLY A 29 -0.92 29.67 -15.25
N VAL A 30 -0.63 28.96 -14.16
CA VAL A 30 -1.57 27.99 -13.58
C VAL A 30 -2.77 28.71 -12.95
N GLN A 31 -2.56 29.84 -12.30
CA GLN A 31 -3.63 30.66 -11.73
C GLN A 31 -4.61 31.09 -12.83
N GLN A 32 -4.13 31.73 -13.90
CA GLN A 32 -4.99 32.21 -14.99
C GLN A 32 -5.85 31.08 -15.57
N MET A 33 -5.26 29.92 -15.83
CA MET A 33 -5.97 28.77 -16.37
C MET A 33 -7.02 28.22 -15.40
N VAL A 34 -6.71 28.14 -14.10
CA VAL A 34 -7.68 27.70 -13.09
C VAL A 34 -8.81 28.72 -12.93
N GLU A 35 -8.50 30.02 -13.02
CA GLU A 35 -9.50 31.10 -12.98
C GLU A 35 -10.43 31.06 -14.21
N GLU A 36 -9.89 30.79 -15.41
CA GLU A 36 -10.66 30.60 -16.65
C GLU A 36 -11.64 29.43 -16.54
N GLN A 37 -11.22 28.30 -15.98
CA GLN A 37 -12.07 27.11 -15.87
C GLN A 37 -13.13 27.19 -14.76
N ILE A 38 -12.89 28.00 -13.71
CA ILE A 38 -13.78 28.09 -12.55
C ILE A 38 -14.61 29.39 -12.58
N GLY A 39 -14.23 30.35 -13.41
CA GLY A 39 -14.87 31.66 -13.51
C GLY A 39 -14.75 32.49 -12.23
N ARG A 40 -13.72 32.24 -11.40
CA ARG A 40 -13.50 32.92 -10.12
C ARG A 40 -12.04 33.19 -9.88
N SER A 41 -11.73 34.35 -9.30
CA SER A 41 -10.37 34.69 -8.90
C SER A 41 -9.88 33.84 -7.73
N ILE A 42 -8.62 33.42 -7.80
CA ILE A 42 -7.97 32.59 -6.79
C ILE A 42 -6.65 33.24 -6.41
N SER A 43 -6.32 33.23 -5.11
CA SER A 43 -5.06 33.78 -4.65
C SER A 43 -3.86 32.96 -5.17
N ASP A 44 -2.87 33.67 -5.70
CA ASP A 44 -1.58 33.12 -6.16
C ASP A 44 -0.90 32.27 -5.05
N LYS A 45 -1.00 32.69 -3.79
CA LYS A 45 -0.49 31.96 -2.61
C LYS A 45 -1.20 30.62 -2.40
N TYR A 46 -2.48 30.54 -2.72
CA TYR A 46 -3.26 29.31 -2.60
C TYR A 46 -2.92 28.34 -3.73
N VAL A 47 -2.81 28.82 -4.97
CA VAL A 47 -2.39 28.02 -6.13
C VAL A 47 -0.98 27.45 -5.91
N SER A 48 -0.03 28.27 -5.44
CA SER A 48 1.32 27.82 -5.09
C SER A 48 1.32 26.68 -4.06
N LYS A 49 0.48 26.79 -3.01
CA LYS A 49 0.31 25.73 -2.01
C LYS A 49 -0.24 24.44 -2.63
N LEU A 50 -1.22 24.53 -3.52
CA LEU A 50 -1.79 23.36 -4.21
C LEU A 50 -0.80 22.72 -5.17
N MET A 51 -0.05 23.51 -5.95
CA MET A 51 1.03 23.02 -6.81
C MET A 51 2.09 22.27 -6.00
N HIS A 52 2.50 22.81 -4.85
CA HIS A 52 3.43 22.13 -3.95
C HIS A 52 2.86 20.80 -3.42
N LYS A 53 1.57 20.78 -3.06
CA LYS A 53 0.87 19.57 -2.63
C LYS A 53 0.83 18.50 -3.73
N VAL A 54 0.57 18.89 -4.99
CA VAL A 54 0.60 17.98 -6.15
C VAL A 54 2.00 17.43 -6.39
N ARG A 55 3.03 18.28 -6.40
CA ARG A 55 4.43 17.86 -6.60
C ARG A 55 4.90 16.92 -5.48
N LYS A 56 4.60 17.24 -4.22
CA LYS A 56 4.95 16.39 -3.08
C LYS A 56 4.29 15.01 -3.18
N ARG A 57 3.01 14.94 -3.58
CA ARG A 57 2.32 13.67 -3.82
C ARG A 57 2.98 12.87 -4.95
N ALA A 58 3.30 13.51 -6.07
CA ALA A 58 3.95 12.83 -7.19
C ALA A 58 5.32 12.23 -6.83
N VAL A 59 6.12 12.93 -6.00
CA VAL A 59 7.39 12.40 -5.50
C VAL A 59 7.16 11.18 -4.60
N VAL A 60 6.23 11.29 -3.65
CA VAL A 60 5.90 10.18 -2.74
C VAL A 60 5.35 8.96 -3.50
N GLU A 61 4.49 9.17 -4.50
CA GLU A 61 3.95 8.10 -5.34
C GLU A 61 5.05 7.43 -6.18
N SER A 62 5.99 8.20 -6.73
CA SER A 62 7.15 7.68 -7.47
C SER A 62 8.08 6.85 -6.57
N ASP A 63 8.35 7.33 -5.36
CA ASP A 63 9.17 6.60 -4.38
C ASP A 63 8.48 5.32 -3.91
N ARG A 64 7.16 5.36 -3.65
CA ARG A 64 6.34 4.16 -3.36
C ARG A 64 6.39 3.16 -4.52
N LYS A 65 6.29 3.62 -5.77
CA LYS A 65 6.38 2.73 -6.94
C LYS A 65 7.73 2.01 -7.02
N LYS A 66 8.83 2.73 -6.82
CA LYS A 66 10.18 2.14 -6.77
C LYS A 66 10.35 1.15 -5.60
N LEU A 67 9.75 1.46 -4.45
CA LEU A 67 9.74 0.55 -3.31
C LEU A 67 8.94 -0.74 -3.62
N ASN A 68 7.79 -0.63 -4.28
CA ASN A 68 6.98 -1.78 -4.70
C ASN A 68 7.73 -2.68 -5.70
N GLU A 69 8.44 -2.09 -6.67
CA GLU A 69 9.28 -2.84 -7.62
C GLU A 69 10.38 -3.62 -6.88
N ARG A 70 11.12 -2.96 -5.97
CA ARG A 70 12.13 -3.62 -5.13
C ARG A 70 11.53 -4.69 -4.22
N PHE A 71 10.35 -4.44 -3.67
CA PHE A 71 9.66 -5.40 -2.80
C PHE A 71 9.23 -6.65 -3.58
N SER A 72 8.81 -6.49 -4.84
CA SER A 72 8.51 -7.60 -5.74
C SER A 72 9.74 -8.49 -5.97
N GLU A 73 10.91 -7.89 -6.20
CA GLU A 73 12.18 -8.65 -6.32
C GLU A 73 12.52 -9.40 -5.03
N VAL A 74 12.35 -8.76 -3.86
CA VAL A 74 12.59 -9.39 -2.56
C VAL A 74 11.63 -10.56 -2.33
N ARG A 75 10.35 -10.43 -2.73
CA ARG A 75 9.37 -11.51 -2.62
C ARG A 75 9.75 -12.71 -3.49
N GLU A 76 10.28 -12.49 -4.68
CA GLU A 76 10.72 -13.60 -5.53
C GLU A 76 11.96 -14.31 -4.98
N ARG A 77 12.93 -13.55 -4.44
CA ARG A 77 14.07 -14.13 -3.71
C ARG A 77 13.60 -14.94 -2.49
N TYR A 78 12.61 -14.41 -1.78
CA TYR A 78 12.00 -15.10 -0.66
C TYR A 78 11.31 -16.40 -1.09
N ARG A 79 10.57 -16.41 -2.19
CA ARG A 79 9.90 -17.63 -2.71
C ARG A 79 10.89 -18.78 -2.87
N VAL A 80 12.05 -18.51 -3.46
CA VAL A 80 13.10 -19.53 -3.64
C VAL A 80 13.66 -19.99 -2.29
N LEU A 81 13.90 -19.07 -1.36
CA LEU A 81 14.40 -19.38 -0.02
C LEU A 81 13.39 -20.21 0.80
N SER A 82 12.10 -19.84 0.75
CA SER A 82 11.05 -20.56 1.47
C SER A 82 10.84 -21.96 0.89
N GLU A 83 10.88 -22.12 -0.43
CA GLU A 83 10.86 -23.43 -1.08
C GLU A 83 12.02 -24.32 -0.59
N ASN A 84 13.23 -23.78 -0.48
CA ASN A 84 14.37 -24.53 0.04
C ASN A 84 14.21 -24.90 1.52
N LEU A 85 13.71 -23.99 2.36
CA LEU A 85 13.43 -24.28 3.77
C LEU A 85 12.32 -25.32 3.90
N LEU A 86 11.25 -25.23 3.11
CA LEU A 86 10.15 -26.20 3.09
C LEU A 86 10.62 -27.59 2.68
N ARG A 87 11.55 -27.70 1.72
CA ARG A 87 12.17 -28.99 1.35
C ARG A 87 12.95 -29.61 2.51
N THR A 88 13.65 -28.79 3.29
CA THR A 88 14.33 -29.26 4.52
C THR A 88 13.33 -29.69 5.59
N ILE A 89 12.21 -28.97 5.73
CA ILE A 89 11.17 -29.29 6.71
C ILE A 89 10.47 -30.61 6.33
N TYR A 90 10.00 -30.70 5.09
CA TYR A 90 9.24 -31.82 4.54
C TYR A 90 10.10 -32.77 3.70
N TRP A 91 11.33 -33.03 4.16
CA TRP A 91 12.25 -33.92 3.45
C TRP A 91 11.61 -35.30 3.17
N ASN A 92 11.70 -35.75 1.92
CA ASN A 92 11.30 -37.07 1.46
C ASN A 92 12.44 -37.75 0.68
N TRP A 93 12.36 -39.07 0.48
CA TRP A 93 13.39 -39.83 -0.24
C TRP A 93 13.54 -39.37 -1.71
N GLU A 94 12.45 -38.95 -2.35
CA GLU A 94 12.46 -38.38 -3.70
C GLU A 94 13.31 -37.10 -3.80
N SER A 95 13.35 -36.28 -2.75
CA SER A 95 14.19 -35.07 -2.69
C SER A 95 15.69 -35.39 -2.69
N PHE A 96 16.08 -36.55 -2.17
CA PHE A 96 17.46 -37.02 -2.19
C PHE A 96 17.87 -37.43 -3.60
N GLU A 97 17.03 -38.16 -4.32
CA GLU A 97 17.30 -38.61 -5.69
C GLU A 97 17.31 -37.47 -6.72
N GLN A 98 16.46 -36.45 -6.54
CA GLN A 98 16.34 -35.36 -7.52
C GLN A 98 17.36 -34.23 -7.32
N ILE A 99 17.74 -33.93 -6.07
CA ILE A 99 18.50 -32.69 -5.74
C ILE A 99 19.74 -33.00 -4.87
N GLY A 100 19.90 -34.23 -4.37
CA GLY A 100 21.04 -34.63 -3.54
C GLY A 100 20.98 -34.10 -2.10
N VAL A 101 19.81 -33.68 -1.61
CA VAL A 101 19.65 -33.14 -0.25
C VAL A 101 19.67 -34.28 0.76
N GLN A 102 20.74 -34.35 1.56
CA GLN A 102 20.85 -35.33 2.66
C GLN A 102 19.72 -35.15 3.68
N LYS A 103 19.36 -36.25 4.35
CA LYS A 103 18.31 -36.23 5.38
C LYS A 103 18.70 -35.26 6.50
N PRO A 104 17.90 -34.21 6.76
CA PRO A 104 18.22 -33.23 7.78
C PRO A 104 18.03 -33.83 9.18
N THR A 105 18.85 -33.35 10.10
CA THR A 105 18.73 -33.65 11.53
C THR A 105 17.50 -32.96 12.11
N GLU A 106 16.88 -33.51 13.15
CA GLU A 106 15.70 -32.91 13.80
C GLU A 106 15.96 -31.45 14.27
N LYS A 107 17.18 -31.16 14.73
CA LYS A 107 17.61 -29.79 15.08
C LYS A 107 17.61 -28.83 13.88
N GLU A 108 18.04 -29.31 12.71
CA GLU A 108 18.07 -28.52 11.48
C GLU A 108 16.66 -28.26 10.98
N ARG A 109 15.77 -29.27 11.04
CA ARG A 109 14.35 -29.13 10.74
C ARG A 109 13.68 -28.08 11.63
N GLN A 110 13.88 -28.14 12.94
CA GLN A 110 13.33 -27.14 13.86
C GLN A 110 13.89 -25.73 13.61
N SER A 111 15.18 -25.64 13.24
CA SER A 111 15.81 -24.36 12.91
C SER A 111 15.24 -23.78 11.61
N ALA A 112 15.00 -24.63 10.60
CA ALA A 112 14.37 -24.24 9.35
C ALA A 112 12.95 -23.71 9.55
N ILE A 113 12.14 -24.36 10.41
CA ILE A 113 10.79 -23.87 10.77
C ILE A 113 10.86 -22.48 11.40
N ARG A 114 11.77 -22.28 12.36
CA ARG A 114 11.94 -20.98 13.02
C ARG A 114 12.37 -19.89 12.05
N LEU A 115 13.33 -20.20 11.16
CA LEU A 115 13.80 -19.26 10.15
C LEU A 115 12.69 -18.90 9.17
N LEU A 116 11.92 -19.87 8.70
CA LEU A 116 10.77 -19.62 7.83
C LEU A 116 9.78 -18.65 8.49
N ALA A 117 9.37 -18.94 9.73
CA ALA A 117 8.45 -18.09 10.48
C ALA A 117 9.01 -16.66 10.72
N GLN A 118 10.30 -16.53 11.01
CA GLN A 118 10.93 -15.22 11.19
C GLN A 118 10.94 -14.39 9.90
N ILE A 119 11.22 -15.03 8.76
CA ILE A 119 11.23 -14.34 7.47
C ILE A 119 9.80 -13.94 7.07
N GLU A 120 8.80 -14.79 7.30
CA GLU A 120 7.39 -14.45 7.06
C GLU A 120 6.93 -13.25 7.89
N LEU A 121 7.27 -13.24 9.18
CA LEU A 121 6.95 -12.11 10.06
C LEU A 121 7.67 -10.83 9.63
N ALA A 122 8.93 -10.93 9.19
CA ALA A 122 9.68 -9.79 8.69
C ALA A 122 9.05 -9.23 7.42
N LEU A 123 8.69 -10.10 6.46
CA LEU A 123 7.99 -9.70 5.24
C LEU A 123 6.66 -9.03 5.56
N PHE A 124 5.85 -9.64 6.41
CA PHE A 124 4.57 -9.07 6.81
C PHE A 124 4.71 -7.68 7.43
N ARG A 125 5.70 -7.48 8.32
CA ARG A 125 5.99 -6.15 8.88
C ARG A 125 6.40 -5.15 7.80
N THR A 126 7.27 -5.54 6.88
CA THR A 126 7.66 -4.66 5.78
C THR A 126 6.50 -4.32 4.84
N GLU A 127 5.57 -5.24 4.61
CA GLU A 127 4.34 -4.96 3.84
C GLU A 127 3.44 -3.94 4.55
N LEU A 128 3.35 -4.00 5.88
CA LEU A 128 2.65 -3.00 6.69
C LEU A 128 3.33 -1.64 6.61
N ASP A 129 4.65 -1.57 6.78
CA ASP A 129 5.43 -0.32 6.77
C ASP A 129 5.40 0.40 5.41
N ILE A 130 5.37 -0.36 4.31
CA ILE A 130 5.26 0.18 2.95
C ILE A 130 3.84 0.72 2.68
N GLY A 131 2.86 0.39 3.51
CA GLY A 131 1.47 0.80 3.32
C GLY A 131 0.77 0.05 2.19
N MET A 132 1.28 -1.12 1.77
CA MET A 132 0.64 -1.93 0.72
C MET A 132 -0.80 -2.33 1.08
N PHE A 133 -1.13 -2.37 2.37
CA PHE A 133 -2.48 -2.64 2.85
C PHE A 133 -3.41 -1.44 2.75
N GLU A 134 -2.91 -0.19 2.73
CA GLU A 134 -3.75 1.00 2.50
C GLU A 134 -4.34 0.96 1.08
N ASP A 135 -3.48 0.66 0.09
CA ASP A 135 -3.88 0.57 -1.32
C ASP A 135 -4.77 -0.65 -1.59
N ARG A 136 -4.53 -1.79 -0.92
CA ARG A 136 -5.43 -2.96 -0.99
C ARG A 136 -6.76 -2.71 -0.31
N GLN A 137 -6.80 -2.01 0.82
CA GLN A 137 -8.06 -1.62 1.47
C GLN A 137 -8.84 -0.63 0.61
N LEU A 138 -8.17 0.32 -0.05
CA LEU A 138 -8.79 1.21 -1.01
C LEU A 138 -9.33 0.42 -2.21
N ALA A 139 -8.54 -0.47 -2.81
CA ALA A 139 -8.99 -1.33 -3.91
C ALA A 139 -10.15 -2.25 -3.50
N ILE A 140 -10.09 -2.88 -2.32
CA ILE A 140 -11.19 -3.68 -1.77
C ILE A 140 -12.41 -2.79 -1.50
N SER A 141 -12.23 -1.57 -0.98
CA SER A 141 -13.34 -0.64 -0.72
C SER A 141 -13.96 -0.11 -2.02
N GLU A 142 -13.15 0.10 -3.07
CA GLU A 142 -13.61 0.48 -4.40
C GLU A 142 -14.33 -0.69 -5.07
N MET A 143 -13.83 -1.92 -4.95
CA MET A 143 -14.52 -3.14 -5.40
C MET A 143 -15.82 -3.40 -4.63
N LEU A 144 -15.84 -3.13 -3.31
CA LEU A 144 -17.06 -3.20 -2.48
C LEU A 144 -18.06 -2.12 -2.86
N LYS A 145 -17.61 -0.89 -3.18
CA LYS A 145 -18.45 0.19 -3.69
C LYS A 145 -18.97 -0.08 -5.10
N GLN A 146 -18.24 -0.84 -5.91
CA GLN A 146 -18.64 -1.29 -7.25
C GLN A 146 -19.64 -2.46 -7.24
N GLY A 147 -20.02 -2.97 -6.06
CA GLY A 147 -21.26 -3.71 -5.88
C GLY A 147 -21.27 -5.15 -6.39
N MET A 148 -20.23 -5.95 -6.14
CA MET A 148 -20.31 -7.41 -6.30
C MET A 148 -19.50 -8.16 -5.24
N LEU A 149 -19.98 -8.19 -4.00
CA LEU A 149 -19.69 -9.31 -3.11
C LEU A 149 -20.98 -9.67 -2.35
N PRO A 150 -21.41 -10.95 -2.39
CA PRO A 150 -22.50 -11.44 -1.54
C PRO A 150 -22.17 -11.15 -0.07
N THR A 151 -23.16 -10.65 0.66
CA THR A 151 -23.05 -10.18 2.07
C THR A 151 -22.37 -11.21 2.99
N GLU A 152 -22.49 -12.50 2.66
CA GLU A 152 -21.90 -13.63 3.37
C GLU A 152 -20.36 -13.63 3.37
N LEU A 153 -19.71 -13.21 2.28
CA LEU A 153 -18.24 -13.16 2.21
C LEU A 153 -17.66 -12.01 3.05
N HIS A 154 -18.43 -10.95 3.25
CA HIS A 154 -18.02 -9.81 4.07
C HIS A 154 -17.92 -10.19 5.55
N GLU A 155 -18.89 -10.95 6.05
CA GLU A 155 -18.88 -11.45 7.42
C GLU A 155 -17.78 -12.47 7.67
N GLN A 156 -17.48 -13.33 6.69
CA GLN A 156 -16.37 -14.28 6.79
C GLN A 156 -15.00 -13.58 6.86
N ILE A 157 -14.77 -12.58 6.02
CA ILE A 157 -13.52 -11.80 6.04
C ILE A 157 -13.39 -11.06 7.38
N ILE A 158 -14.44 -10.38 7.84
CA ILE A 158 -14.44 -9.70 9.14
C ILE A 158 -14.27 -10.69 10.30
N GLY A 159 -14.84 -11.89 10.20
CA GLY A 159 -14.69 -12.97 11.17
C GLY A 159 -13.23 -13.39 11.34
N VAL A 160 -12.52 -13.61 10.23
CA VAL A 160 -11.10 -14.00 10.24
C VAL A 160 -10.24 -12.91 10.92
N PHE A 161 -10.48 -11.62 10.62
CA PHE A 161 -9.74 -10.52 11.25
C PHE A 161 -9.99 -10.43 12.77
N ARG A 162 -11.23 -10.69 13.22
CA ARG A 162 -11.55 -10.77 14.67
C ARG A 162 -10.86 -11.94 15.36
N THR A 163 -10.83 -13.11 14.74
CA THR A 163 -10.17 -14.31 15.28
C THR A 163 -8.66 -14.09 15.43
N TRP A 164 -8.05 -13.31 14.54
CA TRP A 164 -6.62 -13.01 14.56
C TRP A 164 -6.23 -11.88 15.53
N LYS A 165 -7.17 -11.36 16.34
CA LYS A 165 -7.00 -10.20 17.25
C LYS A 165 -6.40 -8.96 16.54
N LEU A 166 -6.57 -8.84 15.23
CA LEU A 166 -6.31 -7.60 14.52
C LEU A 166 -7.57 -6.75 14.75
N GLY A 167 -7.43 -5.66 15.52
CA GLY A 167 -8.54 -4.77 15.84
C GLY A 167 -9.34 -4.39 14.60
N SER A 168 -10.66 -4.28 14.74
CA SER A 168 -11.49 -3.90 13.60
C SER A 168 -11.10 -2.48 13.12
N PRO A 169 -11.08 -2.20 11.80
CA PRO A 169 -10.71 -0.89 11.28
C PRO A 169 -11.62 0.25 11.77
N HIS A 170 -12.81 -0.09 12.29
CA HIS A 170 -13.76 0.87 12.83
C HIS A 170 -13.51 1.27 14.29
N GLU A 171 -12.67 0.53 15.03
CA GLU A 171 -12.38 0.85 16.43
C GLU A 171 -11.12 1.71 16.62
N GLN A 172 -10.15 1.65 15.69
CA GLN A 172 -8.90 2.41 15.83
C GLN A 172 -9.07 3.93 15.64
N ASN A 173 -10.17 4.39 15.03
CA ASN A 173 -10.47 5.83 14.87
C ASN A 173 -11.23 6.45 16.07
N ARG A 174 -11.46 5.72 17.17
CA ARG A 174 -12.17 6.25 18.35
C ARG A 174 -11.29 6.51 19.57
N VAL A 175 -10.01 6.15 19.56
CA VAL A 175 -9.18 6.19 20.79
C VAL A 175 -8.36 7.48 20.96
N GLU A 176 -8.27 8.38 19.97
CA GLU A 176 -7.51 9.66 20.13
C GLU A 176 -8.36 10.91 20.44
N VAL A 177 -9.57 10.76 20.99
CA VAL A 177 -10.36 11.93 21.44
C VAL A 177 -10.91 11.75 22.85
N VAL A 178 -10.09 11.31 23.81
CA VAL A 178 -10.23 11.72 25.23
C VAL A 178 -8.86 11.60 25.92
N ALA A 179 -8.13 12.71 25.99
CA ALA A 179 -7.21 13.01 27.09
C ALA A 179 -6.93 14.52 27.07
N THR A 180 -7.73 15.24 27.85
CA THR A 180 -7.39 16.52 28.48
C THR A 180 -6.15 16.38 29.35
#